data_AF-A0A3N5RW27-F1
#
_entry.id   AF-A0A3N5RW27-F1
#
_cell.length_a   1.000
_cell.length_b   1.000
_cell.length_c   1.000
_cell.angle_alpha   90.00
_cell.angle_beta   90.00
_cell.angle_gamma   90.00
#
_symmetry.space_group_name_H-M   'P 1'
#
loop_
_entity.id
_entity.type
_entity.pdbx_description
1 polymer ?
#
loop_
_entity_poly.entity_id
_entity_poly.type
_entity_poly.pdbx_seq_one_letter_code
_entity_poly.pdbx_strand_id
1 'polypeptide(L)'
;MSGLKRLVLPFAVSLVLVIFIDILTNGVTSKLLFDSNIYIGMAERGFARELRISPTVYRFVPPFLAGGLHHFLGLSIYKSFKVITYIGAFSQLLGVFLLVMHLTKSEKSACIGMMSVAFSLYNVKYPLFDVYRPDNLAYPIILIAAWLALKDHFLPLLLTTMIGLQFREFAIVPLLAYLATKLQHQFDRRWVGNVMISMIGLFIAIGVPRLMIPAVEHAEAVQLSPTAISQVIGLLSLWPRNINIVYIVLAYFLPFLILYRRSQLRNALGEIPTEQVRYLVYYSGIVLLFVVVGGTDLERFATYFFLPLAVLTGFLAKNQSVSKLALVLLIQIIFNRIWLPFPVREFHLMVDFYAGWSNVINTASLWRFVELISLAILGNLLVHFQPSSPQKTIPEAGKN
;
A
#
# COMPACT_ATOMS: atom_id res chain seq x y z
N MET A 1 5.79 16.99 -28.09
CA MET A 1 4.80 17.60 -27.18
C MET A 1 5.37 17.59 -25.77
N SER A 2 5.50 18.76 -25.15
CA SER A 2 6.32 19.02 -23.95
C SER A 2 5.90 18.20 -22.72
N GLY A 3 6.88 17.72 -21.96
CA GLY A 3 6.69 16.84 -20.79
C GLY A 3 5.74 17.40 -19.72
N LEU A 4 5.58 18.73 -19.65
CA LEU A 4 4.66 19.38 -18.72
C LEU A 4 3.18 19.04 -19.02
N LYS A 5 2.78 18.97 -20.30
CA LYS A 5 1.40 18.63 -20.67
C LYS A 5 1.04 17.18 -20.31
N ARG A 6 2.02 16.27 -20.27
CA ARG A 6 1.83 14.87 -19.88
C ARG A 6 1.61 14.67 -18.38
N LEU A 7 1.93 15.67 -17.55
CA LEU A 7 1.73 15.61 -16.10
C LEU A 7 0.42 16.24 -15.62
N VAL A 8 -0.20 17.12 -16.43
CA VAL A 8 -1.45 17.80 -16.05
C VAL A 8 -2.60 16.81 -15.88
N LEU A 9 -2.77 15.89 -16.84
CA LEU A 9 -3.83 14.89 -16.77
C LEU A 9 -3.71 13.96 -15.54
N PRO A 10 -2.58 13.29 -15.27
CA PRO A 10 -2.47 12.42 -14.10
C PRO A 10 -2.54 13.18 -12.78
N PHE A 11 -2.08 14.43 -12.73
CA PHE A 11 -2.28 15.30 -11.59
C PHE A 11 -3.78 15.53 -11.34
N ALA A 12 -4.51 15.97 -12.37
CA ALA A 12 -5.94 16.25 -12.27
C ALA A 12 -6.73 15.00 -11.89
N VAL A 13 -6.46 13.85 -12.51
CA VAL A 13 -7.14 12.58 -12.20
C VAL A 13 -6.84 12.14 -10.77
N SER A 14 -5.58 12.20 -10.30
CA SER A 14 -5.24 11.85 -8.91
C SER A 14 -6.00 12.72 -7.90
N LEU A 15 -6.05 14.04 -8.15
CA LEU A 15 -6.75 14.98 -7.29
C LEU A 15 -8.26 14.71 -7.28
N VAL A 16 -8.87 14.53 -8.46
CA VAL A 16 -10.30 14.23 -8.59
C VAL A 16 -10.65 12.92 -7.88
N LEU A 17 -9.82 11.88 -8.00
CA LEU A 17 -10.05 10.60 -7.32
C LEU A 17 -10.04 10.74 -5.79
N VAL A 18 -9.07 11.46 -5.23
CA VAL A 18 -9.01 11.69 -3.77
C VAL A 18 -10.25 12.45 -3.30
N ILE A 19 -10.62 13.53 -3.98
CA ILE A 19 -11.81 14.33 -3.63
C ILE A 19 -13.09 13.48 -3.76
N PHE A 20 -13.23 12.74 -4.86
CA PHE A 20 -14.38 11.87 -5.11
C PHE A 20 -14.53 10.80 -4.02
N ILE A 21 -13.43 10.15 -3.64
CA ILE A 21 -13.47 9.15 -2.57
C ILE A 21 -13.79 9.80 -1.23
N ASP A 22 -13.23 10.97 -0.90
CA ASP A 22 -13.55 11.69 0.36
C ASP A 22 -15.04 12.07 0.42
N ILE A 23 -15.64 12.57 -0.67
CA ILE A 23 -17.07 12.90 -0.70
C ILE A 23 -17.96 11.69 -0.38
N LEU A 24 -17.56 10.51 -0.84
CA LEU A 24 -18.27 9.25 -0.58
C LEU A 24 -17.91 8.63 0.79
N THR A 25 -17.00 9.24 1.53
CA THR A 25 -16.47 8.72 2.78
C THR A 25 -16.86 9.65 3.93
N ASN A 26 -17.57 9.09 4.91
CA ASN A 26 -17.78 9.79 6.18
C ASN A 26 -16.47 9.89 6.98
N GLY A 27 -16.39 10.79 7.96
CA GLY A 27 -15.23 10.89 8.86
C GLY A 27 -15.49 10.30 10.23
N VAL A 28 -14.47 9.74 10.87
CA VAL A 28 -14.52 9.36 12.30
C VAL A 28 -14.41 10.59 13.20
N THR A 29 -15.33 10.73 14.16
CA THR A 29 -15.22 11.69 15.27
C THR A 29 -14.85 10.97 16.58
N SER A 30 -13.60 11.16 17.01
CA SER A 30 -12.92 10.94 18.32
C SER A 30 -13.22 9.73 19.25
N LYS A 31 -14.35 9.03 19.14
CA LYS A 31 -14.78 8.06 20.17
C LYS A 31 -14.44 6.59 19.92
N LEU A 32 -13.83 6.22 18.78
CA LEU A 32 -13.80 4.81 18.36
C LEU A 32 -12.41 4.15 18.22
N LEU A 33 -11.28 4.86 18.33
CA LEU A 33 -9.99 4.31 17.90
C LEU A 33 -8.83 4.67 18.84
N PHE A 34 -8.33 3.67 19.57
CA PHE A 34 -7.24 3.75 20.56
C PHE A 34 -5.97 4.45 20.03
N ASP A 35 -5.46 4.04 18.86
CA ASP A 35 -4.23 4.65 18.29
C ASP A 35 -4.42 6.13 17.89
N SER A 36 -5.62 6.51 17.46
CA SER A 36 -5.91 7.87 17.00
C SER A 36 -5.75 8.86 18.15
N ASN A 37 -6.04 8.47 19.39
CA ASN A 37 -5.82 9.29 20.58
C ASN A 37 -4.34 9.56 20.85
N ILE A 38 -3.47 8.57 20.58
CA ILE A 38 -2.02 8.73 20.75
C ILE A 38 -1.50 9.73 19.73
N TYR A 39 -1.88 9.61 18.45
CA TYR A 39 -1.44 10.53 17.40
C TYR A 39 -1.96 11.96 17.60
N ILE A 40 -3.22 12.13 18.00
CA ILE A 40 -3.79 13.43 18.37
C ILE A 40 -2.99 14.03 19.53
N GLY A 41 -2.79 13.24 20.60
CA GLY A 41 -2.02 13.67 21.76
C GLY A 41 -0.59 14.08 21.40
N MET A 42 0.07 13.36 20.49
CA MET A 42 1.42 13.69 20.04
C MET A 42 1.45 14.98 19.22
N ALA A 43 0.42 15.23 18.40
CA ALA A 43 0.29 16.47 17.64
C ALA A 43 0.08 17.68 18.56
N GLU A 44 -0.63 17.51 19.68
CA GLU A 44 -0.93 18.59 20.64
C GLU A 44 0.18 18.80 21.68
N ARG A 45 0.81 17.72 22.15
CA ARG A 45 1.66 17.72 23.36
C ARG A 45 3.04 17.09 23.14
N GLY A 46 3.37 16.69 21.91
CA GLY A 46 4.66 16.08 21.57
C GLY A 46 4.90 14.73 22.27
N PHE A 47 6.09 14.52 22.82
CA PHE A 47 6.50 13.26 23.47
C PHE A 47 6.14 13.18 24.96
N ALA A 48 4.93 13.59 25.33
CA ALA A 48 4.42 13.43 26.70
C ALA A 48 4.51 11.95 27.14
N ARG A 49 4.79 11.70 28.42
CA ARG A 49 5.19 10.37 28.92
C ARG A 49 4.12 9.31 28.63
N GLU A 50 2.86 9.65 28.84
CA GLU A 50 1.69 8.80 28.63
C GLU A 50 1.41 8.48 27.15
N LEU A 51 2.05 9.17 26.22
CA LEU A 51 1.90 8.97 24.78
C LEU A 51 3.04 8.13 24.18
N ARG A 52 4.04 7.74 24.97
CA ARG A 52 5.21 6.99 24.50
C ARG A 52 4.93 5.49 24.39
N ILE A 53 3.97 5.13 23.56
CA ILE A 53 3.55 3.73 23.35
C ILE A 53 4.17 3.20 22.05
N SER A 54 4.88 2.08 22.11
CA SER A 54 5.45 1.41 20.94
C SER A 54 4.35 0.64 20.18
N PRO A 55 4.32 0.66 18.83
CA PRO A 55 5.27 1.29 17.91
C PRO A 55 4.97 2.76 17.60
N THR A 56 3.82 3.26 18.05
CA THR A 56 3.23 4.55 17.67
C THR A 56 4.15 5.74 17.91
N VAL A 57 4.86 5.77 19.04
CA VAL A 57 5.79 6.84 19.41
C VAL A 57 6.94 7.01 18.41
N TYR A 58 7.34 5.93 17.72
CA TYR A 58 8.42 5.96 16.73
C TYR A 58 7.94 6.35 15.33
N ARG A 59 6.63 6.52 15.15
CA ARG A 59 5.99 7.03 13.92
C ARG A 59 5.62 8.50 14.11
N PHE A 60 6.56 9.29 14.61
CA PHE A 60 6.30 10.64 15.13
C PHE A 60 6.21 11.72 14.05
N VAL A 61 6.74 11.50 12.85
CA VAL A 61 6.76 12.55 11.83
C VAL A 61 5.35 12.99 11.43
N PRO A 62 4.41 12.09 11.10
CA PRO A 62 3.06 12.51 10.75
C PRO A 62 2.29 13.32 11.82
N PRO A 63 2.21 12.91 13.11
CA PRO A 63 1.55 13.72 14.11
C PRO A 63 2.26 15.07 14.35
N PHE A 64 3.59 15.13 14.23
CA PHE A 64 4.33 16.39 14.36
C PHE A 64 4.09 17.32 13.18
N LEU A 65 3.93 16.80 11.95
CA LEU A 65 3.51 17.59 10.80
C LEU A 65 2.10 18.17 11.03
N ALA A 66 1.16 17.37 11.55
CA ALA A 66 -0.17 17.85 11.90
C ALA A 66 -0.13 18.92 13.01
N GLY A 67 0.68 18.73 14.05
CA GLY A 67 0.90 19.71 15.12
C GLY A 67 1.52 21.01 14.60
N GLY A 68 2.47 20.93 13.67
CA GLY A 68 3.04 22.08 12.98
C GLY A 68 1.98 22.86 12.19
N LEU A 69 1.16 22.18 11.38
CA LEU A 69 0.06 22.84 10.66
C LEU A 69 -0.95 23.49 11.62
N HIS A 70 -1.22 22.85 12.76
CA HIS A 70 -2.09 23.42 13.79
C HIS A 70 -1.49 24.71 14.37
N HIS A 71 -0.22 24.69 14.76
CA HIS A 71 0.45 25.82 15.40
C HIS A 71 0.69 26.98 14.43
N PHE A 72 1.18 26.70 13.22
CA PHE A 72 1.61 27.75 12.27
C PHE A 72 0.49 28.28 11.37
N LEU A 73 -0.53 27.47 11.06
CA LEU A 73 -1.63 27.87 10.17
C LEU A 73 -2.98 28.06 10.91
N GLY A 74 -3.01 27.85 12.23
CA GLY A 74 -4.23 27.99 13.03
C GLY A 74 -5.33 26.97 12.68
N LEU A 75 -5.00 25.89 11.97
CA LEU A 75 -5.95 24.85 11.61
C LEU A 75 -6.30 24.02 12.86
N SER A 76 -7.56 23.58 13.02
CA SER A 76 -7.89 22.57 14.03
C SER A 76 -7.09 21.28 13.80
N ILE A 77 -6.73 20.53 14.85
CA ILE A 77 -5.98 19.27 14.74
C ILE A 77 -6.59 18.30 13.71
N TYR A 78 -7.91 18.15 13.70
CA TYR A 78 -8.61 17.34 12.68
C TYR A 78 -8.31 17.80 11.25
N LYS A 79 -8.44 19.10 10.97
CA LYS A 79 -8.12 19.68 9.65
C LYS A 79 -6.66 19.49 9.29
N SER A 80 -5.74 19.62 10.24
CA SER A 80 -4.31 19.37 10.01
C SER A 80 -4.05 17.93 9.57
N PHE A 81 -4.62 16.95 10.28
CA PHE A 81 -4.56 15.54 9.89
C PHE A 81 -5.23 15.29 8.53
N LYS A 82 -6.38 15.91 8.26
CA LYS A 82 -7.06 15.80 6.96
C LYS A 82 -6.18 16.32 5.82
N VAL A 83 -5.51 17.47 5.98
CA VAL A 83 -4.61 18.04 4.97
C VAL A 83 -3.44 17.11 4.66
N ILE A 84 -2.75 16.59 5.68
CA ILE A 84 -1.62 15.67 5.44
C ILE A 84 -2.09 14.37 4.79
N THR A 85 -3.28 13.88 5.15
CA THR A 85 -3.88 12.68 4.54
C THR A 85 -4.18 12.91 3.06
N TYR A 86 -4.70 14.08 2.68
CA TYR A 86 -4.90 14.44 1.28
C TYR A 86 -3.59 14.46 0.51
N ILE A 87 -2.55 15.07 1.08
CA ILE A 87 -1.22 15.14 0.47
C ILE A 87 -0.66 13.73 0.26
N GLY A 88 -0.78 12.84 1.27
CA GLY A 88 -0.33 11.45 1.19
C GLY A 88 -1.05 10.66 0.10
N ALA A 89 -2.39 10.66 0.12
CA ALA A 89 -3.21 9.95 -0.86
C ALA A 89 -2.98 10.47 -2.30
N PHE A 90 -2.95 11.78 -2.48
CA PHE A 90 -2.67 12.40 -3.78
C PHE A 90 -1.28 12.01 -4.30
N SER A 91 -0.25 12.16 -3.47
CA SER A 91 1.13 11.87 -3.85
C SER A 91 1.35 10.40 -4.14
N GLN A 92 0.67 9.52 -3.41
CA GLN A 92 0.65 8.08 -3.67
C GLN A 92 0.07 7.79 -5.06
N LEU A 93 -1.13 8.28 -5.38
CA LEU A 93 -1.78 8.00 -6.66
C LEU A 93 -0.97 8.55 -7.84
N LEU A 94 -0.47 9.78 -7.71
CA LEU A 94 0.39 10.36 -8.72
C LEU A 94 1.69 9.55 -8.87
N GLY A 95 2.33 9.16 -7.77
CA GLY A 95 3.56 8.36 -7.80
C GLY A 95 3.34 6.97 -8.40
N VAL A 96 2.20 6.32 -8.13
CA VAL A 96 1.81 5.06 -8.79
C VAL A 96 1.69 5.26 -10.29
N PHE A 97 0.97 6.31 -10.73
CA PHE A 97 0.85 6.61 -12.15
C PHE A 97 2.23 6.80 -12.80
N LEU A 98 3.09 7.62 -12.20
CA LEU A 98 4.42 7.92 -12.75
C LEU A 98 5.29 6.67 -12.82
N LEU A 99 5.28 5.82 -11.79
CA LEU A 99 6.07 4.60 -11.76
C LEU A 99 5.57 3.58 -12.78
N VAL A 100 4.26 3.33 -12.85
CA VAL A 100 3.69 2.39 -13.83
C VAL A 100 3.88 2.93 -15.25
N MET A 101 3.75 4.24 -15.48
CA MET A 101 4.08 4.87 -16.76
C MET A 101 5.56 4.69 -17.13
N HIS A 102 6.45 4.82 -16.14
CA HIS A 102 7.88 4.60 -16.34
C HIS A 102 8.19 3.17 -16.79
N LEU A 103 7.51 2.17 -16.21
CA LEU A 103 7.73 0.75 -16.49
C LEU A 103 7.04 0.28 -17.78
N THR A 104 5.75 0.61 -17.94
CA THR A 104 4.91 0.10 -19.04
C THR A 104 4.97 0.93 -20.31
N LYS A 105 5.43 2.20 -20.21
CA LYS A 105 5.39 3.22 -21.27
C LYS A 105 3.98 3.47 -21.84
N SER A 106 2.92 3.17 -21.08
CA SER A 106 1.53 3.32 -21.51
C SER A 106 0.70 4.11 -20.50
N GLU A 107 0.10 5.21 -20.95
CA GLU A 107 -0.76 6.07 -20.11
C GLU A 107 -2.00 5.31 -19.65
N LYS A 108 -2.58 4.47 -20.52
CA LYS A 108 -3.71 3.60 -20.17
C LYS A 108 -3.32 2.66 -19.02
N SER A 109 -2.18 1.99 -19.13
CA SER A 109 -1.68 1.09 -18.09
C SER A 109 -1.42 1.82 -16.77
N ALA A 110 -0.85 3.03 -16.83
CA ALA A 110 -0.60 3.86 -15.66
C ALA A 110 -1.89 4.31 -14.98
N CYS A 111 -2.90 4.73 -15.75
CA CYS A 111 -4.24 5.06 -15.23
C CYS A 111 -4.88 3.87 -14.54
N ILE A 112 -4.83 2.68 -15.15
CA ILE A 112 -5.43 1.48 -14.55
C ILE A 112 -4.69 1.05 -13.27
N GLY A 113 -3.35 1.09 -13.26
CA GLY A 113 -2.58 0.80 -12.05
C GLY A 113 -2.92 1.74 -10.90
N MET A 114 -3.03 3.05 -11.20
CA MET A 114 -3.45 4.08 -10.24
C MET A 114 -4.88 3.88 -9.74
N MET A 115 -5.85 3.67 -10.63
CA MET A 115 -7.25 3.44 -10.25
C MET A 115 -7.42 2.15 -9.46
N SER A 116 -6.65 1.11 -9.81
CA SER A 116 -6.63 -0.15 -9.05
C SER A 116 -6.19 0.10 -7.62
N VAL A 117 -5.18 0.95 -7.39
CA VAL A 117 -4.77 1.33 -6.02
C VAL A 117 -5.82 2.22 -5.34
N ALA A 118 -6.38 3.20 -6.06
CA ALA A 118 -7.38 4.13 -5.52
C ALA A 118 -8.62 3.43 -4.97
N PHE A 119 -9.10 2.40 -5.67
CA PHE A 119 -10.28 1.63 -5.28
C PHE A 119 -9.97 0.34 -4.53
N SER A 120 -8.72 0.13 -4.10
CA SER A 120 -8.33 -1.04 -3.32
C SER A 120 -8.78 -0.97 -1.86
N LEU A 121 -8.95 -2.16 -1.30
CA LEU A 121 -9.27 -2.40 0.10
C LEU A 121 -8.32 -1.61 1.03
N TYR A 122 -8.87 -0.80 1.94
CA TYR A 122 -8.16 0.01 2.96
C TYR A 122 -7.09 1.01 2.49
N ASN A 123 -6.92 1.23 1.18
CA ASN A 123 -5.79 2.04 0.72
C ASN A 123 -6.03 3.55 0.76
N VAL A 124 -6.91 4.09 -0.09
CA VAL A 124 -7.21 5.54 -0.11
C VAL A 124 -8.41 5.88 0.75
N LYS A 125 -9.49 5.10 0.64
CA LYS A 125 -10.75 5.36 1.34
C LYS A 125 -10.59 5.34 2.87
N TYR A 126 -9.84 4.37 3.40
CA TYR A 126 -9.75 4.20 4.85
C TYR A 126 -8.94 5.31 5.56
N PRO A 127 -7.78 5.77 5.05
CA PRO A 127 -7.12 6.96 5.60
C PRO A 127 -7.95 8.24 5.51
N LEU A 128 -8.83 8.38 4.51
CA LEU A 128 -9.77 9.52 4.43
C LEU A 128 -10.88 9.42 5.48
N PHE A 129 -11.27 8.20 5.86
CA PHE A 129 -12.20 7.92 6.95
C PHE A 129 -11.59 8.18 8.34
N ASP A 130 -10.40 7.62 8.61
CA ASP A 130 -9.63 7.77 9.85
C ASP A 130 -8.37 8.59 9.61
N VAL A 131 -8.55 9.91 9.47
CA VAL A 131 -7.48 10.86 9.12
C VAL A 131 -6.36 10.93 10.16
N TYR A 132 -6.61 10.49 11.38
CA TYR A 132 -5.67 10.56 12.50
C TYR A 132 -4.55 9.52 12.42
N ARG A 133 -4.67 8.55 11.52
CA ARG A 133 -3.66 7.52 11.27
C ARG A 133 -3.08 7.71 9.86
N PRO A 134 -2.16 8.67 9.69
CA PRO A 134 -1.60 9.04 8.38
C PRO A 134 -0.56 8.03 7.86
N ASP A 135 -0.94 6.75 7.83
CA ASP A 135 -0.19 5.64 7.22
C ASP A 135 0.14 5.94 5.74
N ASN A 136 -0.69 6.78 5.12
CA ASN A 136 -0.62 7.12 3.71
C ASN A 136 0.53 8.04 3.30
N LEU A 137 1.16 8.76 4.23
CA LEU A 137 2.39 9.52 3.94
C LEU A 137 3.59 8.60 3.67
N ALA A 138 3.55 7.34 4.12
CA ALA A 138 4.63 6.39 3.85
C ALA A 138 4.61 5.87 2.40
N TYR A 139 3.45 5.74 1.76
CA TYR A 139 3.35 5.21 0.39
C TYR A 139 4.13 6.01 -0.67
N PRO A 140 4.07 7.36 -0.74
CA PRO A 140 4.89 8.10 -1.70
C PRO A 140 6.39 7.94 -1.45
N ILE A 141 6.82 7.83 -0.19
CA ILE A 141 8.23 7.56 0.16
C ILE A 141 8.64 6.17 -0.33
N ILE A 142 7.78 5.17 -0.14
CA ILE A 142 7.99 3.80 -0.65
C ILE A 142 8.08 3.78 -2.18
N LEU A 143 7.27 4.57 -2.89
CA LEU A 143 7.33 4.70 -4.35
C LEU A 143 8.65 5.29 -4.82
N ILE A 144 9.13 6.36 -4.16
CA ILE A 144 10.43 6.97 -4.45
C ILE A 144 11.54 5.96 -4.18
N ALA A 145 11.52 5.28 -3.02
CA ALA A 145 12.48 4.25 -2.67
C ALA A 145 12.47 3.08 -3.69
N ALA A 146 11.30 2.60 -4.10
CA ALA A 146 11.18 1.57 -5.13
C ALA A 146 11.74 2.03 -6.48
N TRP A 147 11.46 3.27 -6.89
CA TRP A 147 12.05 3.83 -8.11
C TRP A 147 13.59 3.91 -8.02
N LEU A 148 14.14 4.35 -6.89
CA LEU A 148 15.59 4.40 -6.65
C LEU A 148 16.22 3.00 -6.66
N ALA A 149 15.55 2.01 -6.06
CA ALA A 149 15.97 0.61 -6.10
C ALA A 149 16.01 0.07 -7.54
N LEU A 150 14.99 0.35 -8.35
CA LEU A 150 14.93 -0.04 -9.76
C LEU A 150 15.97 0.69 -10.64
N LYS A 151 16.54 1.79 -10.14
CA LYS A 151 17.64 2.56 -10.78
C LYS A 151 19.02 2.22 -10.22
N ASP A 152 19.13 1.26 -9.32
CA ASP A 152 20.38 0.89 -8.64
C ASP A 152 21.06 2.06 -7.88
N HIS A 153 20.26 3.02 -7.39
CA HIS A 153 20.75 4.17 -6.62
C HIS A 153 20.74 3.86 -5.10
N PHE A 154 21.71 3.08 -4.64
CA PHE A 154 21.76 2.57 -3.26
C PHE A 154 21.75 3.65 -2.16
N LEU A 155 22.64 4.65 -2.20
CA LEU A 155 22.73 5.66 -1.12
C LEU A 155 21.44 6.51 -1.01
N PRO A 156 20.89 7.07 -2.11
CA PRO A 156 19.59 7.73 -2.05
C PRO A 156 18.45 6.81 -1.57
N LEU A 157 18.45 5.53 -1.96
CA LEU A 157 17.48 4.54 -1.47
C LEU A 157 17.58 4.38 0.04
N LEU A 158 18.78 4.24 0.59
CA LEU A 158 18.99 4.12 2.03
C LEU A 158 18.53 5.38 2.76
N LEU A 159 18.89 6.58 2.30
CA LEU A 159 18.47 7.84 2.90
C LEU A 159 16.93 7.98 2.88
N THR A 160 16.30 7.67 1.75
CA THR A 160 14.84 7.68 1.62
C THR A 160 14.19 6.68 2.58
N THR A 161 14.80 5.51 2.76
CA THR A 161 14.35 4.49 3.71
C THR A 161 14.47 4.98 5.15
N MET A 162 15.60 5.58 5.53
CA MET A 162 15.83 6.14 6.87
C MET A 162 14.80 7.21 7.24
N ILE A 163 14.47 8.09 6.30
CA ILE A 163 13.41 9.10 6.45
C ILE A 163 12.05 8.40 6.57
N GLY A 164 11.75 7.49 5.65
CA GLY A 164 10.46 6.79 5.62
C GLY A 164 10.17 5.97 6.87
N LEU A 165 11.21 5.42 7.52
CA LEU A 165 11.09 4.69 8.78
C LEU A 165 10.52 5.53 9.93
N GLN A 166 10.63 6.86 9.86
CA GLN A 166 10.03 7.78 10.84
C GLN A 166 8.53 8.02 10.59
N PHE A 167 8.02 7.62 9.42
CA PHE A 167 6.60 7.61 9.08
C PHE A 167 5.99 6.22 9.34
N ARG A 168 6.66 5.17 8.82
CA ARG A 168 6.22 3.79 8.98
C ARG A 168 7.36 2.78 8.77
N GLU A 169 7.34 1.71 9.55
CA GLU A 169 8.27 0.58 9.46
C GLU A 169 8.30 -0.10 8.07
N PHE A 170 7.18 -0.10 7.33
CA PHE A 170 7.10 -0.67 5.97
C PHE A 170 7.94 0.08 4.92
N ALA A 171 8.44 1.28 5.25
CA ALA A 171 9.39 1.99 4.39
C ALA A 171 10.70 1.24 4.17
N ILE A 172 11.02 0.23 5.00
CA ILE A 172 12.20 -0.63 4.84
C ILE A 172 12.10 -1.62 3.68
N VAL A 173 10.88 -1.97 3.25
CA VAL A 173 10.64 -3.05 2.29
C VAL A 173 11.39 -2.85 0.96
N PRO A 174 11.39 -1.65 0.33
CA PRO A 174 12.17 -1.41 -0.88
C PRO A 174 13.66 -1.70 -0.74
N LEU A 175 14.28 -1.33 0.39
CA LEU A 175 15.70 -1.55 0.65
C LEU A 175 16.00 -3.05 0.79
N LEU A 176 15.19 -3.78 1.56
CA LEU A 176 15.36 -5.22 1.73
C LEU A 176 15.17 -5.97 0.41
N ALA A 177 14.16 -5.61 -0.38
CA ALA A 177 13.93 -6.21 -1.70
C ALA A 177 15.11 -5.94 -2.65
N TYR A 178 15.69 -4.74 -2.62
CA TYR A 178 16.89 -4.39 -3.38
C TYR A 178 18.10 -5.27 -2.99
N LEU A 179 18.40 -5.35 -1.69
CA LEU A 179 19.53 -6.15 -1.18
C LEU A 179 19.36 -7.65 -1.50
N ALA A 180 18.14 -8.18 -1.36
CA ALA A 180 17.80 -9.56 -1.70
C ALA A 180 17.98 -9.85 -3.21
N THR A 181 17.61 -8.89 -4.07
CA THR A 181 17.77 -9.03 -5.52
C THR A 181 19.25 -9.11 -5.91
N LYS A 182 20.11 -8.33 -5.25
CA LYS A 182 21.55 -8.31 -5.53
C LYS A 182 22.31 -9.48 -4.91
N LEU A 183 21.79 -10.12 -3.86
CA LEU A 183 22.40 -11.30 -3.22
C LEU A 183 22.69 -12.43 -4.23
N GLN A 184 21.79 -12.68 -5.18
CA GLN A 184 21.90 -13.81 -6.12
C GLN A 184 22.92 -13.61 -7.25
N HIS A 185 23.36 -12.37 -7.50
CA HIS A 185 24.22 -12.06 -8.66
C HIS A 185 25.57 -11.46 -8.28
N GLN A 186 25.66 -10.85 -7.10
CA GLN A 186 26.82 -10.05 -6.69
C GLN A 186 27.12 -10.31 -5.21
N PHE A 187 27.48 -11.54 -4.84
CA PHE A 187 28.13 -11.77 -3.55
C PHE A 187 29.58 -11.27 -3.62
N ASP A 188 29.70 -9.96 -3.76
CA ASP A 188 30.95 -9.23 -3.94
C ASP A 188 31.11 -8.20 -2.81
N ARG A 189 32.33 -7.67 -2.65
CA ARG A 189 32.70 -6.68 -1.63
C ARG A 189 31.76 -5.48 -1.60
N ARG A 190 31.19 -5.11 -2.75
CA ARG A 190 30.19 -4.03 -2.88
C ARG A 190 28.87 -4.37 -2.19
N TRP A 191 28.38 -5.60 -2.31
CA TRP A 191 27.15 -6.01 -1.64
C TRP A 191 27.33 -6.04 -0.12
N VAL A 192 28.44 -6.62 0.35
CA VAL A 192 28.79 -6.61 1.78
C VAL A 192 28.87 -5.17 2.31
N GLY A 193 29.53 -4.28 1.56
CA GLY A 193 29.58 -2.85 1.88
C GLY A 193 28.20 -2.21 1.98
N ASN A 194 27.31 -2.48 1.03
CA ASN A 194 25.93 -1.98 1.06
C ASN A 194 25.15 -2.51 2.27
N VAL A 195 25.32 -3.78 2.64
CA VAL A 195 24.68 -4.37 3.83
C VAL A 195 25.21 -3.72 5.10
N MET A 196 26.53 -3.57 5.25
CA MET A 196 27.14 -2.90 6.41
C MET A 196 26.66 -1.44 6.56
N ILE A 197 26.68 -0.68 5.46
CA ILE A 197 26.20 0.71 5.46
C ILE A 197 24.69 0.76 5.76
N SER A 198 23.91 -0.19 5.24
CA SER A 198 22.48 -0.30 5.57
C SER A 198 22.26 -0.57 7.06
N MET A 199 23.01 -1.48 7.67
CA MET A 199 22.90 -1.75 9.11
C MET A 199 23.20 -0.51 9.95
N ILE A 200 24.24 0.25 9.60
CA ILE A 200 24.56 1.52 10.27
C ILE A 200 23.41 2.53 10.10
N GLY A 201 22.93 2.72 8.86
CA GLY A 201 21.82 3.62 8.57
C GLY A 201 20.53 3.24 9.30
N LEU A 202 20.21 1.95 9.36
CA LEU A 202 19.05 1.44 10.10
C LEU A 202 19.21 1.58 11.60
N PHE A 203 20.41 1.37 12.15
CA PHE A 203 20.69 1.65 13.56
C PHE A 203 20.50 3.13 13.89
N ILE A 204 20.95 4.03 13.02
CA ILE A 204 20.71 5.47 13.17
C ILE A 204 19.20 5.79 13.09
N ALA A 205 18.49 5.22 12.12
CA ALA A 205 17.08 5.53 11.91
C ALA A 205 16.12 4.88 12.91
N ILE A 206 16.47 3.73 13.50
CA ILE A 206 15.59 2.98 14.41
C ILE A 206 16.17 2.94 15.83
N GLY A 207 17.45 2.62 15.96
CA GLY A 207 18.13 2.49 17.24
C GLY A 207 18.25 3.82 17.98
N VAL A 208 18.73 4.87 17.32
CA VAL A 208 18.91 6.19 17.98
C VAL A 208 17.59 6.76 18.49
N PRO A 209 16.49 6.81 17.70
CA PRO A 209 15.19 7.26 18.23
C PRO A 209 14.70 6.43 19.42
N ARG A 210 14.90 5.11 19.42
CA ARG A 210 14.52 4.23 20.54
C ARG A 210 15.34 4.49 21.80
N LEU A 211 16.61 4.88 21.66
CA LEU A 211 17.46 5.27 22.79
C LEU A 211 17.07 6.64 23.34
N MET A 212 16.70 7.57 22.47
CA MET A 212 16.35 8.95 22.86
C MET A 212 14.91 9.09 23.39
N ILE A 213 13.99 8.26 22.91
CA ILE A 213 12.56 8.32 23.24
C ILE A 213 12.14 6.95 23.79
N PRO A 214 12.42 6.66 25.07
CA PRO A 214 12.08 5.37 25.66
C PRO A 214 10.55 5.21 25.73
N ALA A 215 10.06 4.11 25.17
CA ALA A 215 8.65 3.72 25.28
C ALA A 215 8.31 3.31 26.72
N VAL A 216 7.11 3.67 27.17
CA VAL A 216 6.58 3.30 28.49
C VAL A 216 5.64 2.09 28.42
N GLU A 217 5.09 1.81 27.24
CA GLU A 217 4.17 0.70 26.98
C GLU A 217 4.39 0.14 25.57
N HIS A 218 4.05 -1.13 25.38
CA HIS A 218 4.19 -1.84 24.10
C HIS A 218 2.84 -2.40 23.65
N ALA A 219 2.28 -1.85 22.57
CA ALA A 219 1.06 -2.32 21.92
C ALA A 219 1.33 -3.31 20.77
N GLU A 220 2.60 -3.65 20.53
CA GLU A 220 3.01 -4.57 19.46
C GLU A 220 2.64 -6.02 19.81
N ALA A 221 2.09 -6.76 18.84
CA ALA A 221 1.74 -8.17 19.02
C ALA A 221 2.98 -9.08 19.20
N VAL A 222 4.10 -8.70 18.58
CA VAL A 222 5.40 -9.37 18.73
C VAL A 222 6.37 -8.37 19.32
N GLN A 223 6.82 -8.61 20.54
CA GLN A 223 7.76 -7.75 21.25
C GLN A 223 9.18 -8.26 21.04
N LEU A 224 10.14 -7.32 20.96
CA LEU A 224 11.56 -7.63 20.83
C LEU A 224 12.12 -8.20 22.15
N SER A 225 11.85 -9.48 22.40
CA SER A 225 12.11 -10.19 23.65
C SER A 225 12.56 -11.63 23.38
N PRO A 226 13.09 -12.36 24.38
CA PRO A 226 13.46 -13.77 24.21
C PRO A 226 12.31 -14.68 23.76
N THR A 227 11.06 -14.26 23.99
CA THR A 227 9.84 -14.98 23.59
C THR A 227 9.29 -14.53 22.22
N ALA A 228 9.98 -13.65 21.48
CA ALA A 228 9.52 -13.16 20.18
C ALA A 228 9.22 -14.32 19.20
N ILE A 229 10.09 -15.33 19.15
CA ILE A 229 9.90 -16.49 18.27
C ILE A 229 8.65 -17.28 18.66
N SER A 230 8.42 -17.50 19.96
CA SER A 230 7.21 -18.22 20.41
C SER A 230 5.93 -17.40 20.18
N GLN A 231 6.00 -16.07 20.29
CA GLN A 231 4.89 -15.18 19.91
C GLN A 231 4.55 -15.29 18.42
N VAL A 232 5.57 -15.30 17.54
CA VAL A 232 5.37 -15.49 16.09
C VAL A 232 4.76 -16.85 15.80
N ILE A 233 5.27 -17.93 16.41
CA ILE A 233 4.71 -19.28 16.26
C ILE A 233 3.26 -19.32 16.77
N GLY A 234 2.97 -18.65 17.88
CA GLY A 234 1.62 -18.51 18.41
C GLY A 234 0.67 -17.85 17.41
N LEU A 235 1.08 -16.73 16.81
CA LEU A 235 0.29 -16.04 15.78
C LEU A 235 0.06 -16.89 14.53
N LEU A 236 1.06 -17.67 14.10
CA LEU A 236 0.95 -18.59 12.98
C LEU A 236 0.02 -19.78 13.28
N SER A 237 -0.13 -20.16 14.55
CA SER A 237 -1.01 -21.26 14.96
C SER A 237 -2.48 -20.85 15.01
N LEU A 238 -2.78 -19.54 14.95
CA LEU A 238 -4.15 -19.01 14.92
C LEU A 238 -4.77 -19.16 13.53
N TRP A 239 -5.40 -20.32 13.29
CA TRP A 239 -6.03 -20.63 12.00
C TRP A 239 -7.03 -19.55 11.51
N PRO A 240 -7.91 -18.96 12.37
CA PRO A 240 -8.81 -17.90 11.94
C PRO A 240 -8.08 -16.67 11.39
N ARG A 241 -6.94 -16.32 12.01
CA ARG A 241 -6.09 -15.22 11.57
C ARG A 241 -5.47 -15.50 10.21
N ASN A 242 -4.96 -16.71 9.99
CA ASN A 242 -4.37 -17.10 8.70
C ASN A 242 -5.41 -17.07 7.57
N ILE A 243 -6.65 -17.51 7.84
CA ILE A 243 -7.76 -17.39 6.91
C ILE A 243 -8.00 -15.92 6.53
N ASN A 244 -8.06 -15.02 7.51
CA ASN A 244 -8.21 -13.58 7.28
C ASN A 244 -7.05 -12.99 6.46
N ILE A 245 -5.80 -13.40 6.71
CA ILE A 245 -4.64 -12.99 5.90
C ILE A 245 -4.85 -13.38 4.43
N VAL A 246 -5.24 -14.63 4.17
CA VAL A 246 -5.50 -15.10 2.79
C VAL A 246 -6.59 -14.26 2.14
N TYR A 247 -7.70 -14.00 2.83
CA TYR A 247 -8.76 -13.18 2.30
C TYR A 247 -8.32 -11.76 1.99
N ILE A 248 -7.65 -11.08 2.92
CA ILE A 248 -7.22 -9.70 2.70
C ILE A 248 -6.28 -9.63 1.49
N VAL A 249 -5.33 -10.55 1.38
CA VAL A 249 -4.40 -10.57 0.22
C VAL A 249 -5.18 -10.79 -1.08
N LEU A 250 -6.08 -11.78 -1.13
CA LEU A 250 -6.88 -12.03 -2.32
C LEU A 250 -7.83 -10.86 -2.66
N ALA A 251 -8.46 -10.27 -1.65
CA ALA A 251 -9.34 -9.12 -1.76
C ALA A 251 -8.59 -7.90 -2.29
N TYR A 252 -7.38 -7.67 -1.82
CA TYR A 252 -6.52 -6.60 -2.28
C TYR A 252 -6.07 -6.81 -3.73
N PHE A 253 -5.79 -8.06 -4.12
CA PHE A 253 -5.43 -8.43 -5.49
C PHE A 253 -6.62 -8.73 -6.41
N LEU A 254 -7.87 -8.45 -6.00
CA LEU A 254 -9.06 -8.69 -6.81
C LEU A 254 -8.97 -8.20 -8.27
N PRO A 255 -8.54 -6.95 -8.59
CA PRO A 255 -8.46 -6.51 -9.99
C PRO A 255 -7.44 -7.33 -10.80
N PHE A 256 -6.35 -7.80 -10.16
CA PHE A 256 -5.41 -8.72 -10.78
C PHE A 256 -6.05 -10.09 -11.02
N LEU A 257 -6.78 -10.64 -10.05
CA LEU A 257 -7.45 -11.94 -10.18
C LEU A 257 -8.47 -11.96 -11.33
N ILE A 258 -9.21 -10.86 -11.52
CA ILE A 258 -10.16 -10.72 -12.63
C ILE A 258 -9.43 -10.68 -13.98
N LEU A 259 -8.31 -9.96 -14.07
CA LEU A 259 -7.52 -9.84 -15.29
C LEU A 259 -6.59 -11.04 -15.55
N TYR A 260 -6.43 -11.92 -14.57
CA TYR A 260 -5.43 -12.99 -14.62
C TYR A 260 -5.75 -13.98 -15.75
N ARG A 261 -4.74 -14.17 -16.62
CA ARG A 261 -4.62 -15.35 -17.48
C ARG A 261 -3.16 -15.75 -17.53
N ARG A 262 -2.90 -17.06 -17.51
CA ARG A 262 -1.53 -17.59 -17.55
C ARG A 262 -0.72 -17.07 -18.75
N SER A 263 -1.33 -17.03 -19.95
CA SER A 263 -0.68 -16.54 -21.17
C SER A 263 -0.41 -15.03 -21.12
N GLN A 264 -1.40 -14.24 -20.69
CA GLN A 264 -1.26 -12.78 -20.60
C GLN A 264 -0.28 -12.38 -19.50
N LEU A 265 -0.29 -13.06 -18.37
CA LEU A 265 0.68 -12.85 -17.31
C LEU A 265 2.09 -13.23 -17.77
N ARG A 266 2.27 -14.37 -18.45
CA ARG A 266 3.58 -14.75 -19.00
C ARG A 266 4.11 -13.69 -19.97
N ASN A 267 3.25 -13.16 -20.84
CA ASN A 267 3.62 -12.09 -21.76
C ASN A 267 3.96 -10.79 -21.01
N ALA A 268 3.11 -10.39 -20.05
CA ALA A 268 3.33 -9.22 -19.21
C ALA A 268 4.65 -9.30 -18.42
N LEU A 269 4.94 -10.44 -17.79
CA LEU A 269 6.18 -10.67 -17.08
C LEU A 269 7.40 -10.75 -18.02
N GLY A 270 7.20 -11.20 -19.26
CA GLY A 270 8.24 -11.19 -20.29
C GLY A 270 8.63 -9.79 -20.78
N GLU A 271 7.75 -8.80 -20.61
CA GLU A 271 8.05 -7.38 -20.90
C GLU A 271 8.85 -6.71 -19.77
N ILE A 272 8.90 -7.32 -18.58
CA ILE A 272 9.59 -6.77 -17.41
C ILE A 272 11.00 -7.39 -17.33
N PRO A 273 12.07 -6.59 -17.17
CA PRO A 273 13.40 -7.13 -16.94
C PRO A 273 13.43 -8.08 -15.74
N THR A 274 14.14 -9.20 -15.86
CA THR A 274 14.18 -10.26 -14.85
C THR A 274 14.54 -9.74 -13.45
N GLU A 275 15.47 -8.79 -13.34
CA GLU A 275 15.82 -8.18 -12.05
C GLU A 275 14.64 -7.45 -11.40
N GLN A 276 13.82 -6.75 -12.19
CA GLN A 276 12.66 -6.03 -11.68
C GLN A 276 11.54 -7.00 -11.27
N VAL A 277 11.36 -8.11 -12.00
CA VAL A 277 10.46 -9.19 -11.57
C VAL A 277 10.91 -9.77 -10.22
N ARG A 278 12.20 -10.08 -10.06
CA ARG A 278 12.75 -10.57 -8.79
C ARG A 278 12.56 -9.56 -7.67
N TYR A 279 12.82 -8.28 -7.93
CA TYR A 279 12.55 -7.20 -6.98
C TYR A 279 11.09 -7.20 -6.51
N LEU A 280 10.12 -7.28 -7.43
CA LEU A 280 8.69 -7.32 -7.09
C LEU A 280 8.32 -8.58 -6.29
N VAL A 281 8.94 -9.73 -6.60
CA VAL A 281 8.74 -10.99 -5.84
C VAL A 281 9.28 -10.84 -4.42
N TYR A 282 10.52 -10.36 -4.25
CA TYR A 282 11.09 -10.13 -2.92
C TYR A 282 10.30 -9.09 -2.14
N TYR A 283 9.92 -7.98 -2.77
CA TYR A 283 9.06 -6.95 -2.17
C TYR A 283 7.76 -7.58 -1.66
N SER A 284 7.07 -8.34 -2.51
CA SER A 284 5.80 -8.99 -2.14
C SER A 284 5.99 -10.01 -1.01
N GLY A 285 7.06 -10.81 -1.04
CA GLY A 285 7.37 -11.79 0.00
C GLY A 285 7.66 -11.14 1.35
N ILE A 286 8.39 -10.01 1.36
CA ILE A 286 8.69 -9.26 2.59
C ILE A 286 7.42 -8.59 3.14
N VAL A 287 6.58 -8.00 2.28
CA VAL A 287 5.27 -7.47 2.72
C VAL A 287 4.42 -8.59 3.32
N LEU A 288 4.35 -9.76 2.67
CA LEU A 288 3.61 -10.91 3.20
C LEU A 288 4.14 -11.34 4.57
N LEU A 289 5.47 -11.40 4.73
CA LEU A 289 6.09 -11.70 6.01
C LEU A 289 5.67 -10.69 7.09
N PHE A 290 5.65 -9.40 6.75
CA PHE A 290 5.23 -8.36 7.69
C PHE A 290 3.73 -8.41 8.00
N VAL A 291 2.87 -8.78 7.05
CA VAL A 291 1.44 -9.05 7.30
C VAL A 291 1.29 -10.23 8.28
N VAL A 292 2.06 -11.29 8.05
CA VAL A 292 2.03 -12.52 8.87
C VAL A 292 2.55 -12.29 10.28
N VAL A 293 3.57 -11.45 10.46
CA VAL A 293 4.13 -11.10 11.79
C VAL A 293 3.41 -9.92 12.43
N GLY A 294 2.70 -9.11 11.64
CA GLY A 294 2.01 -7.90 12.08
C GLY A 294 0.87 -8.16 13.08
N GLY A 295 0.48 -7.09 13.78
CA GLY A 295 -0.59 -7.09 14.77
C GLY A 295 -2.00 -7.32 14.22
N THR A 296 -3.01 -6.80 14.93
CA THR A 296 -4.43 -7.10 14.70
C THR A 296 -5.02 -6.47 13.42
N ASP A 297 -4.48 -5.34 12.97
CA ASP A 297 -4.96 -4.58 11.80
C ASP A 297 -4.32 -5.09 10.50
N LEU A 298 -4.55 -6.38 10.20
CA LEU A 298 -3.97 -7.10 9.05
C LEU A 298 -4.20 -6.39 7.71
N GLU A 299 -5.38 -5.80 7.55
CA GLU A 299 -5.81 -5.12 6.35
C GLU A 299 -4.96 -3.90 6.02
N ARG A 300 -4.46 -3.20 7.04
CA ARG A 300 -3.54 -2.06 6.87
C ARG A 300 -2.16 -2.49 6.40
N PHE A 301 -1.73 -3.69 6.75
CA PHE A 301 -0.45 -4.21 6.29
C PHE A 301 -0.53 -4.68 4.84
N ALA A 302 -1.69 -5.18 4.42
CA ALA A 302 -1.88 -5.62 3.04
C ALA A 302 -1.90 -4.47 2.02
N THR A 303 -2.20 -3.23 2.44
CA THR A 303 -2.15 -2.07 1.54
C THR A 303 -0.75 -1.85 0.96
N TYR A 304 0.32 -2.32 1.63
CA TYR A 304 1.68 -2.24 1.11
C TYR A 304 1.91 -3.11 -0.15
N PHE A 305 0.98 -4.01 -0.48
CA PHE A 305 0.94 -4.66 -1.80
C PHE A 305 0.51 -3.71 -2.93
N PHE A 306 0.24 -2.43 -2.68
CA PHE A 306 -0.14 -1.46 -3.72
C PHE A 306 0.87 -1.41 -4.86
N LEU A 307 2.17 -1.54 -4.57
CA LEU A 307 3.22 -1.51 -5.58
C LEU A 307 3.12 -2.69 -6.54
N PRO A 308 3.19 -3.97 -6.10
CA PRO A 308 3.02 -5.11 -7.01
C PRO A 308 1.63 -5.13 -7.65
N LEU A 309 0.57 -4.74 -6.93
CA LEU A 309 -0.77 -4.62 -7.51
C LEU A 309 -0.79 -3.68 -8.71
N ALA A 310 -0.30 -2.45 -8.55
CA ALA A 310 -0.31 -1.43 -9.59
C ALA A 310 0.52 -1.82 -10.81
N VAL A 311 1.70 -2.40 -10.58
CA VAL A 311 2.58 -2.84 -11.67
C VAL A 311 1.92 -3.99 -12.45
N LEU A 312 1.45 -5.04 -11.77
CA LEU A 312 0.86 -6.20 -12.43
C LEU A 312 -0.42 -5.84 -13.20
N THR A 313 -1.33 -5.08 -12.57
CA THR A 313 -2.57 -4.63 -13.24
C THR A 313 -2.25 -3.68 -14.40
N GLY A 314 -1.27 -2.80 -14.26
CA GLY A 314 -0.82 -1.91 -15.33
C GLY A 314 -0.31 -2.68 -16.56
N PHE A 315 0.56 -3.66 -16.37
CA PHE A 315 1.04 -4.49 -17.49
C PHE A 315 -0.09 -5.32 -18.11
N LEU A 316 -0.95 -5.95 -17.30
CA LEU A 316 -2.08 -6.72 -17.82
C LEU A 316 -3.07 -5.85 -18.59
N ALA A 317 -3.23 -4.57 -18.24
CA ALA A 317 -4.16 -3.65 -18.88
C ALA A 317 -3.73 -3.19 -20.28
N LYS A 318 -2.45 -3.32 -20.63
CA LYS A 318 -1.87 -2.78 -21.87
C LYS A 318 -2.63 -3.22 -23.12
N ASN A 319 -2.99 -4.50 -23.18
CA ASN A 319 -3.65 -5.13 -24.33
C ASN A 319 -5.15 -5.41 -24.13
N GLN A 320 -5.76 -4.90 -23.05
CA GLN A 320 -7.20 -5.08 -22.79
C GLN A 320 -8.02 -3.95 -23.40
N SER A 321 -9.26 -4.27 -23.76
CA SER A 321 -10.25 -3.28 -24.17
C SER A 321 -10.68 -2.41 -22.99
N VAL A 322 -11.09 -1.18 -23.28
CA VAL A 322 -11.58 -0.23 -22.27
C VAL A 322 -12.79 -0.80 -21.53
N SER A 323 -13.67 -1.55 -22.21
CA SER A 323 -14.85 -2.20 -21.61
C SER A 323 -14.47 -3.20 -20.51
N LYS A 324 -13.44 -4.02 -20.73
CA LYS A 324 -12.94 -5.01 -19.76
C LYS A 324 -12.37 -4.30 -18.54
N LEU A 325 -11.59 -3.26 -18.77
CA LEU A 325 -10.98 -2.46 -17.71
C LEU A 325 -12.04 -1.71 -16.89
N ALA A 326 -13.06 -1.14 -17.53
CA ALA A 326 -14.18 -0.52 -16.85
C ALA A 326 -14.95 -1.51 -15.97
N LEU A 327 -15.18 -2.74 -16.45
CA LEU A 327 -15.83 -3.80 -15.66
C LEU A 327 -14.98 -4.20 -14.44
N VAL A 328 -13.66 -4.35 -14.61
CA VAL A 328 -12.74 -4.64 -13.49
C VAL A 328 -12.82 -3.56 -12.42
N LEU A 329 -12.76 -2.29 -12.82
CA LEU A 329 -12.85 -1.15 -11.90
C LEU A 329 -14.22 -1.08 -11.24
N LEU A 330 -15.31 -1.36 -11.97
CA LEU A 330 -16.66 -1.41 -11.41
C LEU A 330 -16.78 -2.51 -10.36
N ILE A 331 -16.32 -3.71 -10.65
CA ILE A 331 -16.31 -4.83 -9.69
C ILE A 331 -15.48 -4.45 -8.46
N GLN A 332 -14.34 -3.81 -8.65
CA GLN A 332 -13.50 -3.37 -7.55
C GLN A 332 -14.18 -2.29 -6.69
N ILE A 333 -14.81 -1.29 -7.33
CA ILE A 333 -15.61 -0.27 -6.66
C ILE A 333 -16.67 -0.95 -5.82
N ILE A 334 -17.42 -1.90 -6.41
CA ILE A 334 -18.49 -2.71 -5.81
C ILE A 334 -17.98 -3.50 -4.60
N PHE A 335 -16.99 -4.36 -4.83
CA PHE A 335 -16.50 -5.22 -3.78
C PHE A 335 -15.93 -4.42 -2.59
N ASN A 336 -15.22 -3.31 -2.85
CA ASN A 336 -14.62 -2.49 -1.80
C ASN A 336 -15.56 -1.42 -1.24
N ARG A 337 -16.85 -1.46 -1.57
CA ARG A 337 -17.88 -0.58 -1.01
C ARG A 337 -17.52 0.91 -1.10
N ILE A 338 -16.87 1.34 -2.20
CA ILE A 338 -16.36 2.71 -2.32
C ILE A 338 -17.49 3.76 -2.20
N TRP A 339 -18.71 3.42 -2.61
CA TRP A 339 -19.89 4.29 -2.57
C TRP A 339 -20.65 4.29 -1.23
N LEU A 340 -20.31 3.43 -0.27
CA LEU A 340 -21.02 3.35 1.01
C LEU A 340 -20.23 3.98 2.15
N PRO A 341 -20.84 4.78 3.03
CA PRO A 341 -20.17 5.26 4.24
C PRO A 341 -19.85 4.08 5.17
N PHE A 342 -18.78 4.23 5.96
CA PHE A 342 -18.43 3.28 7.01
C PHE A 342 -19.47 3.30 8.13
N PRO A 343 -19.84 2.13 8.69
CA PRO A 343 -20.75 2.07 9.82
C PRO A 343 -20.03 2.46 11.12
N VAL A 344 -20.10 3.74 11.50
CA VAL A 344 -19.38 4.31 12.66
C VAL A 344 -20.04 4.09 14.02
N ARG A 345 -21.18 3.39 14.10
CA ARG A 345 -21.92 3.27 15.36
C ARG A 345 -21.25 2.31 16.33
N GLU A 346 -20.75 1.19 15.83
CA GLU A 346 -20.18 0.11 16.64
C GLU A 346 -19.00 -0.54 15.91
N PHE A 347 -17.96 -0.91 16.65
CA PHE A 347 -16.74 -1.47 16.09
C PHE A 347 -17.00 -2.78 15.32
N HIS A 348 -17.89 -3.62 15.81
CA HIS A 348 -18.23 -4.89 15.17
C HIS A 348 -18.82 -4.69 13.76
N LEU A 349 -19.60 -3.62 13.54
CA LEU A 349 -20.14 -3.30 12.22
C LEU A 349 -19.04 -2.88 11.24
N MET A 350 -17.98 -2.23 11.71
CA MET A 350 -16.81 -1.91 10.88
C MET A 350 -16.04 -3.16 10.49
N VAL A 351 -15.91 -4.12 11.42
CA VAL A 351 -15.31 -5.43 11.14
C VAL A 351 -16.14 -6.18 10.08
N ASP A 352 -17.46 -6.19 10.19
CA ASP A 352 -18.36 -6.84 9.23
C ASP A 352 -18.35 -6.16 7.85
N PHE A 353 -18.11 -4.84 7.82
CA PHE A 353 -18.11 -4.05 6.59
C PHE A 353 -17.00 -4.45 5.61
N TYR A 354 -15.87 -4.98 6.09
CA TYR A 354 -14.80 -5.42 5.19
C TYR A 354 -14.30 -6.84 5.45
N ALA A 355 -14.59 -7.43 6.61
CA ALA A 355 -13.96 -8.65 7.11
C ALA A 355 -12.44 -8.53 7.24
N GLY A 356 -11.76 -9.63 7.58
CA GLY A 356 -10.30 -9.69 7.62
C GLY A 356 -9.65 -9.16 8.90
N TRP A 357 -10.42 -8.68 9.87
CA TRP A 357 -9.85 -8.12 11.10
C TRP A 357 -9.34 -9.22 12.05
N SER A 358 -8.06 -9.12 12.43
CA SER A 358 -7.43 -9.99 13.44
C SER A 358 -7.77 -11.49 13.24
N ASN A 359 -8.28 -12.14 14.30
CA ASN A 359 -8.73 -13.53 14.34
C ASN A 359 -10.26 -13.68 14.27
N VAL A 360 -11.01 -12.62 13.91
CA VAL A 360 -12.47 -12.66 13.90
C VAL A 360 -12.99 -13.23 12.59
N ILE A 361 -13.73 -14.34 12.69
CA ILE A 361 -14.50 -14.93 11.60
C ILE A 361 -15.93 -15.08 12.09
N ASN A 362 -16.85 -14.42 11.38
CA ASN A 362 -18.28 -14.52 11.61
C ASN A 362 -19.01 -14.70 10.27
N THR A 363 -20.34 -14.74 10.31
CA THR A 363 -21.17 -14.94 9.12
C THR A 363 -20.95 -13.84 8.07
N ALA A 364 -20.77 -12.59 8.48
CA ALA A 364 -20.47 -11.49 7.56
C ALA A 364 -19.11 -11.70 6.87
N SER A 365 -18.07 -12.10 7.61
CA SER A 365 -16.77 -12.48 7.04
C SER A 365 -16.92 -13.58 6.00
N LEU A 366 -17.66 -14.65 6.28
CA LEU A 366 -17.86 -15.74 5.31
C LEU A 366 -18.56 -15.25 4.04
N TRP A 367 -19.59 -14.41 4.16
CA TRP A 367 -20.24 -13.80 3.00
C TRP A 367 -19.28 -12.96 2.15
N ARG A 368 -18.33 -12.26 2.79
CA ARG A 368 -17.30 -11.50 2.09
C ARG A 368 -16.33 -12.38 1.31
N PHE A 369 -15.98 -13.56 1.82
CA PHE A 369 -15.20 -14.54 1.06
C PHE A 369 -15.96 -15.05 -0.15
N VAL A 370 -17.25 -15.39 0.03
CA VAL A 370 -18.10 -15.85 -1.07
C VAL A 370 -18.20 -14.75 -2.14
N GLU A 371 -18.48 -13.51 -1.73
CA GLU A 371 -18.55 -12.35 -2.62
C GLU A 371 -17.23 -12.16 -3.40
N LEU A 372 -16.09 -12.26 -2.73
CA LEU A 372 -14.77 -12.16 -3.35
C LEU A 372 -14.56 -13.22 -4.44
N ILE A 373 -14.82 -14.48 -4.11
CA ILE A 373 -14.63 -15.61 -5.03
C ILE A 373 -15.61 -15.50 -6.19
N SER A 374 -16.89 -15.21 -5.91
CA SER A 374 -17.92 -15.05 -6.93
C SER A 374 -17.60 -13.92 -7.90
N LEU A 375 -17.15 -12.76 -7.41
CA LEU A 375 -16.79 -11.62 -8.25
C LEU A 375 -15.49 -11.86 -9.04
N ALA A 376 -14.51 -12.55 -8.46
CA ALA A 376 -13.30 -12.93 -9.17
C ALA A 376 -13.62 -13.88 -10.34
N ILE A 377 -14.43 -14.92 -10.10
CA ILE A 377 -14.84 -15.88 -11.13
C ILE A 377 -15.71 -15.20 -12.19
N LEU A 378 -16.78 -14.51 -11.77
CA LEU A 378 -17.71 -13.83 -12.68
C LEU A 378 -16.98 -12.77 -13.51
N GLY A 379 -16.15 -11.94 -12.87
CA GLY A 379 -15.35 -10.94 -13.54
C GLY A 379 -14.43 -11.58 -14.58
N ASN A 380 -13.72 -12.65 -14.21
CA ASN A 380 -12.84 -13.35 -15.15
C ASN A 380 -13.61 -13.89 -16.36
N LEU A 381 -14.79 -14.51 -16.14
CA LEU A 381 -15.66 -15.01 -17.21
C LEU A 381 -16.20 -13.89 -18.11
N LEU A 382 -16.72 -12.80 -17.53
CA LEU A 382 -17.29 -11.68 -18.30
C LEU A 382 -16.23 -10.94 -19.11
N VAL A 383 -15.04 -10.75 -18.53
CA VAL A 383 -13.87 -10.23 -19.25
C VAL A 383 -13.44 -11.21 -20.36
N HIS A 384 -13.74 -12.51 -20.22
CA HIS A 384 -13.39 -13.52 -21.20
C HIS A 384 -14.30 -13.57 -22.41
N PHE A 385 -15.61 -13.54 -22.22
CA PHE A 385 -16.58 -13.67 -23.31
C PHE A 385 -16.82 -12.39 -24.11
N GLN A 386 -16.24 -11.25 -23.70
CA GLN A 386 -16.25 -10.05 -24.53
C GLN A 386 -15.33 -10.21 -25.76
N PRO A 387 -15.87 -10.07 -27.00
CA PRO A 387 -15.11 -10.20 -28.22
C PRO A 387 -13.94 -9.22 -28.22
N SER A 388 -12.73 -9.73 -28.43
CA SER A 388 -11.54 -8.89 -28.60
C SER A 388 -11.70 -8.03 -29.84
N SER A 389 -11.50 -6.72 -29.70
CA SER A 389 -11.45 -5.80 -30.83
C SER A 389 -10.45 -6.32 -31.88
N PRO A 390 -10.77 -6.29 -33.18
CA PRO A 390 -9.89 -6.80 -34.22
C PRO A 390 -8.53 -6.11 -34.11
N GLN A 391 -7.45 -6.90 -33.99
CA GLN A 391 -6.09 -6.40 -34.12
C GLN A 391 -5.99 -5.73 -35.50
N LYS A 392 -5.68 -4.43 -35.53
CA LYS A 392 -5.26 -3.79 -36.77
C LYS A 392 -4.00 -4.50 -37.24
N THR A 393 -4.15 -5.38 -38.22
CA THR A 393 -3.04 -5.90 -39.01
C THR A 393 -2.36 -4.71 -39.66
N ILE A 394 -1.12 -4.47 -39.27
CA ILE A 394 -0.24 -3.54 -39.99
C ILE A 394 -0.01 -4.21 -41.35
N PRO A 395 -0.33 -3.56 -42.48
CA PRO A 395 -0.01 -4.10 -43.79
C PRO A 395 1.50 -4.31 -43.85
N GLU A 396 1.93 -5.53 -44.18
CA GLU A 396 3.32 -5.78 -44.53
C GLU A 396 3.69 -4.81 -45.66
N ALA A 397 4.63 -3.91 -45.37
CA ALA A 397 5.17 -3.02 -46.39
C ALA A 397 5.74 -3.91 -47.50
N GLY A 398 5.15 -3.76 -48.69
CA GLY A 398 5.40 -4.60 -49.84
C GLY A 398 6.89 -4.73 -50.15
N LYS A 399 7.33 -5.97 -50.32
CA LYS A 399 8.43 -6.28 -51.23
C LYS A 399 7.88 -6.19 -52.64
N ASN A 400 8.28 -5.15 -53.37
CA ASN A 400 8.40 -5.17 -54.82
C ASN A 400 9.75 -4.58 -55.18
#